data_AF-V6ASV5-F1
#
_entry.id   AF-V6ASV5-F1
#
_cell.length_a   1.000
_cell.length_b   1.000
_cell.length_c   1.000
_cell.angle_alpha   90.00
_cell.angle_beta   90.00
_cell.angle_gamma   90.00
#
_symmetry.space_group_name_H-M   'P 1'
#
loop_
_entity.id
_entity.type
_entity.pdbx_description
1 polymer ?
#
loop_
_entity_poly.entity_id
_entity_poly.type
_entity_poly.pdbx_seq_one_letter_code
_entity_poly.pdbx_strand_id
1 'polypeptide(L)' 'MTLTDRERLLIAISNAISVYSVYTKDPQTMPKNLTLIDFVLKCTPDELKKNITMDMIDEVFEYVSKTQTQLS' A
#
# COMPACT_ATOMS: atom_id res chain seq x y z
N MET A 1 17.77 7.73 15.03
CA MET A 1 17.97 7.36 13.62
C MET A 1 16.79 7.89 12.84
N THR A 2 17.03 8.69 11.81
CA THR A 2 16.00 9.13 10.86
C THR A 2 15.83 8.04 9.81
N LEU A 3 14.59 7.59 9.59
CA LEU A 3 14.27 6.66 8.51
C LEU A 3 14.68 7.26 7.17
N THR A 4 15.32 6.44 6.35
CA THR A 4 15.63 6.76 4.95
C THR A 4 14.35 6.89 4.13
N ASP A 5 14.42 7.58 2.99
CA ASP A 5 13.27 7.75 2.10
C ASP A 5 12.71 6.39 1.62
N ARG A 6 13.59 5.40 1.43
CA ARG A 6 13.19 4.04 1.05
C ARG A 6 12.38 3.35 2.16
N GLU A 7 12.80 3.46 3.41
CA GLU A 7 12.07 2.86 4.54
C GLU A 7 10.73 3.57 4.76
N ARG A 8 10.70 4.90 4.67
CA ARG A 8 9.45 5.68 4.74
C ARG A 8 8.48 5.27 3.66
N LEU A 9 8.98 5.02 2.44
CA LEU A 9 8.17 4.58 1.32
C LEU A 9 7.59 3.18 1.54
N LEU A 10 8.41 2.23 1.98
CA LEU A 10 7.95 0.88 2.33
C LEU A 10 6.84 0.91 3.39
N ILE A 11 7.00 1.74 4.43
CA ILE A 11 5.99 1.92 5.47
C ILE A 11 4.70 2.50 4.88
N ALA A 12 4.79 3.52 4.03
CA ALA A 12 3.63 4.15 3.40
C ALA A 12 2.86 3.17 2.51
N ILE A 13 3.56 2.41 1.65
CA ILE A 13 2.97 1.41 0.76
C ILE A 13 2.32 0.29 1.58
N SER A 14 3.02 -0.26 2.58
CA SER A 14 2.50 -1.33 3.43
C SER A 14 1.22 -0.94 4.18
N ASN A 15 1.20 0.27 4.74
CA ASN A 15 0.02 0.81 5.42
C ASN A 15 -1.13 1.03 4.43
N ALA A 16 -0.86 1.61 3.26
CA ALA A 16 -1.87 1.83 2.23
C ALA A 16 -2.49 0.51 1.77
N ILE A 17 -1.67 -0.52 1.52
CA ILE A 17 -2.15 -1.85 1.13
C ILE A 17 -2.98 -2.48 2.25
N SER A 18 -2.53 -2.39 3.50
CA SER A 18 -3.27 -2.94 4.64
C SER A 18 -4.66 -2.30 4.77
N VAL A 19 -4.74 -0.98 4.65
CA VAL A 19 -5.99 -0.22 4.69
C VAL A 19 -6.87 -0.56 3.49
N TYR A 20 -6.28 -0.64 2.29
CA TYR A 20 -6.99 -1.05 1.07
C TYR A 20 -7.60 -2.45 1.23
N SER A 21 -6.85 -3.43 1.75
CA SER A 21 -7.34 -4.78 2.00
C SER A 21 -8.52 -4.79 2.98
N VAL A 22 -8.51 -3.96 4.02
CA VAL A 22 -9.65 -3.81 4.92
C VAL A 22 -10.86 -3.21 4.17
N TYR A 23 -10.67 -2.17 3.37
CA TYR A 23 -11.76 -1.57 2.59
C TYR A 23 -12.34 -2.54 1.54
N THR A 24 -11.51 -3.39 0.92
CA THR A 24 -12.01 -4.40 -0.03
C THR A 24 -12.88 -5.47 0.62
N LYS A 25 -12.76 -5.69 1.94
CA LYS A 25 -13.65 -6.60 2.68
C LYS A 25 -15.03 -6.00 2.93
N ASP A 26 -15.18 -4.67 2.87
CA ASP A 26 -16.43 -3.98 3.15
C ASP A 26 -16.91 -3.13 1.95
N PRO A 27 -17.72 -3.71 1.05
CA PRO A 27 -18.04 -3.12 -0.26
C PRO A 27 -18.85 -1.81 -0.20
N GLN A 28 -19.38 -1.44 0.98
CA GLN A 28 -20.07 -0.15 1.19
C GLN A 28 -19.10 1.03 1.31
N THR A 29 -17.83 0.79 1.62
CA THR A 29 -16.86 1.83 1.99
C THR A 29 -15.88 2.20 0.88
N MET A 30 -15.85 1.41 -0.20
CA MET A 30 -14.84 1.55 -1.26
C MET A 30 -15.35 2.36 -2.45
N PRO A 31 -14.60 3.38 -2.93
CA PRO A 31 -14.92 4.07 -4.17
C PRO A 31 -14.84 3.08 -5.35
N LYS A 32 -15.91 3.00 -6.15
CA LYS A 32 -16.07 1.98 -7.23
C LYS A 32 -14.97 1.96 -8.31
N ASN A 33 -14.14 3.00 -8.39
CA ASN A 33 -13.13 3.19 -9.45
C ASN A 33 -11.72 3.40 -8.87
N LEU A 34 -11.43 2.90 -7.68
CA LEU A 34 -10.13 3.06 -7.03
C LEU A 34 -9.34 1.77 -7.14
N THR A 35 -8.25 1.78 -7.93
CA THR A 35 -7.30 0.67 -7.96
C THR A 35 -6.36 0.72 -6.75
N LEU A 36 -5.72 -0.41 -6.43
CA LEU A 36 -4.69 -0.47 -5.37
C LEU A 36 -3.55 0.52 -5.66
N ILE A 37 -3.11 0.60 -6.91
CA ILE A 37 -2.04 1.52 -7.33
C ILE A 37 -2.48 2.97 -7.13
N ASP A 38 -3.69 3.33 -7.56
CA ASP A 38 -4.23 4.67 -7.34
C ASP A 38 -4.34 5.02 -5.85
N PHE A 39 -4.69 4.05 -5.02
CA PHE A 39 -4.79 4.24 -3.58
C PHE A 39 -3.42 4.49 -2.95
N VAL A 40 -2.43 3.65 -3.27
CA VAL A 40 -1.05 3.81 -2.80
C VAL A 40 -0.48 5.16 -3.23
N LEU A 41 -0.70 5.56 -4.49
CA LEU A 41 -0.27 6.86 -5.00
C LEU A 41 -0.99 8.04 -4.34
N LYS A 42 -2.25 7.89 -3.92
CA LYS A 42 -2.97 8.94 -3.17
C LYS A 42 -2.53 9.05 -1.72
N CYS A 43 -2.19 7.94 -1.09
CA CYS A 43 -1.76 7.89 0.32
C CYS A 43 -0.29 8.26 0.53
N THR A 44 0.54 8.17 -0.51
CA THR A 44 1.96 8.50 -0.42
C THR A 44 2.19 10.01 -0.55
N PRO A 45 3.05 10.64 0.29
CA PRO A 45 3.46 12.03 0.13
C PRO A 45 4.15 12.30 -1.23
N ASP A 46 3.89 13.45 -1.86
CA ASP A 46 4.44 13.80 -3.20
C ASP A 46 5.97 13.77 -3.27
N GLU A 47 6.65 14.06 -2.16
CA GLU A 47 8.10 13.99 -2.05
C GLU A 47 8.65 12.56 -2.23
N LEU A 48 7.88 11.55 -1.83
CA LEU A 48 8.26 10.13 -1.91
C LEU A 48 7.71 9.44 -3.16
N LYS A 49 6.62 9.94 -3.76
CA LYS A 49 6.00 9.35 -4.97
C LYS A 49 6.98 9.14 -6.13
N LYS A 50 7.97 10.03 -6.26
CA LYS A 50 8.99 9.97 -7.31
C LYS A 50 9.87 8.72 -7.23
N ASN A 51 9.94 8.11 -6.05
CA ASN A 51 10.75 6.93 -5.78
C ASN A 51 9.92 5.64 -5.75
N ILE A 52 8.60 5.71 -6.00
CA ILE A 52 7.76 4.53 -6.15
C ILE A 52 8.03 3.86 -7.49
N THR A 53 8.29 2.57 -7.45
CA THR A 53 8.26 1.69 -8.63
C THR A 53 7.12 0.69 -8.51
N MET A 54 6.64 0.17 -9.65
CA MET A 54 5.62 -0.89 -9.66
C MET A 54 6.12 -2.14 -8.94
N ASP A 55 7.37 -2.55 -9.16
CA ASP A 55 7.98 -3.71 -8.50
C ASP A 55 7.90 -3.61 -6.96
N MET A 56 8.11 -2.42 -6.39
CA MET A 56 8.00 -2.22 -4.94
C MET A 56 6.56 -2.38 -4.44
N ILE A 57 5.57 -1.93 -5.22
CA ILE A 57 4.16 -2.11 -4.85
C ILE A 57 3.80 -3.58 -4.90
N ASP A 58 4.20 -4.29 -5.96
CA ASP A 58 3.91 -5.71 -6.14
C ASP A 58 4.59 -6.57 -5.06
N GLU A 59 5.85 -6.30 -4.73
CA GLU A 59 6.59 -7.01 -3.68
C GLU A 59 5.91 -6.85 -2.31
N VAL A 60 5.54 -5.61 -1.95
CA VAL A 60 4.87 -5.34 -0.67
C VAL A 60 3.45 -5.92 -0.66
N PHE A 61 2.74 -5.86 -1.78
CA PHE A 61 1.42 -6.47 -1.91
C PHE A 61 1.50 -7.97 -1.70
N GLU A 62 2.39 -8.65 -2.41
CA GLU A 62 2.59 -10.09 -2.28
C GLU A 62 2.94 -10.47 -0.83
N TYR A 63 3.82 -9.71 -0.19
CA TYR A 63 4.18 -9.91 1.22
C TYR A 63 2.95 -9.78 2.14
N VAL A 64 2.25 -8.64 2.09
CA VAL A 64 1.10 -8.36 2.96
C VAL A 64 -0.04 -9.37 2.74
N SER A 65 -0.32 -9.71 1.48
CA SER A 65 -1.35 -10.71 1.14
C SER A 65 -1.00 -12.10 1.65
N LYS A 66 0.26 -12.54 1.53
CA LYS A 66 0.70 -13.82 2.11
C LYS A 66 0.60 -13.83 3.63
N THR A 67 1.03 -12.75 4.29
CA THR A 67 0.98 -12.64 5.75
C THR A 67 -0.47 -12.63 6.27
N GLN A 68 -1.39 -11.90 5.61
CA GLN A 68 -2.81 -11.93 5.99
C GLN A 68 -3.46 -13.30 5.80
N THR A 69 -3.08 -14.03 4.75
CA THR A 69 -3.60 -15.39 4.48
C THR A 69 -3.13 -16.40 5.52
N GLN A 70 -1.93 -16.23 6.08
CA GLN A 70 -1.39 -17.14 7.12
C GLN A 70 -1.90 -16.84 8.53
N LEU A 71 -2.51 -15.68 8.75
CA LEU A 71 -3.07 -15.24 10.05
C LEU A 71 -4.60 -15.37 10.13
N SER A 72 -5.24 -15.81 9.05
CA SER A 72 -6.70 -16.05 8.94
C SER A 72 -7.02 -17.54 9.12
#